data_AF-A0A0G0K893-F1
#
_entry.id   AF-A0A0G0K893-F1
#
_cell.length_a   1.000
_cell.length_b   1.000
_cell.length_c   1.000
_cell.angle_alpha   90.00
_cell.angle_beta   90.00
_cell.angle_gamma   90.00
#
_symmetry.space_group_name_H-M   'P 1'
#
loop_
_entity.id
_entity.type
_entity.pdbx_description
1 polymer ?
#
loop_
_entity_poly.entity_id
_entity_poly.type
_entity_poly.pdbx_seq_one_letter_code
_entity_poly.pdbx_strand_id
1 'polypeptide(L)'
;MGDIDIGVSSNNPEAVLEHFIHFPKAQRVLEKGERTASIVVPGNIQVDVMVQSPYAYGALLQHFTGSKHHNIALREYAQKKGMSLSEYGIRTKIQNYKPKLKMYQYSTEI
;
A
#
# COMPACT_ATOMS: atom_id res chain seq x y z
N MET A 1 15.17 -5.43 14.72
CA MET A 1 13.89 -6.13 14.55
C MET A 1 12.81 -5.07 14.65
N GLY A 2 12.08 -4.84 13.56
CA GLY A 2 11.21 -3.68 13.35
C GLY A 2 9.73 -4.00 13.55
N ASP A 3 8.92 -3.02 13.15
CA ASP A 3 7.49 -3.07 12.89
C ASP A 3 7.09 -4.19 11.89
N ILE A 4 5.82 -4.61 11.96
CA ILE A 4 5.18 -5.53 11.00
C ILE A 4 4.27 -4.70 10.11
N ASP A 5 4.53 -4.71 8.81
CA ASP A 5 3.69 -4.04 7.81
C ASP A 5 2.71 -5.01 7.12
N ILE A 6 1.44 -4.65 7.05
CA ILE A 6 0.38 -5.41 6.38
C ILE A 6 -0.27 -4.56 5.29
N GLY A 7 -0.10 -4.96 4.03
CA GLY A 7 -0.81 -4.37 2.90
C GLY A 7 -2.10 -5.13 2.56
N VAL A 8 -3.24 -4.45 2.57
CA VAL A 8 -4.57 -5.03 2.29
C VAL A 8 -5.19 -4.42 1.04
N SER A 9 -5.83 -5.26 0.23
CA SER A 9 -6.67 -4.84 -0.89
C SER A 9 -8.14 -4.87 -0.51
N SER A 10 -8.83 -3.73 -0.54
CA SER A 10 -10.27 -3.65 -0.28
C SER A 10 -10.90 -2.38 -0.86
N ASN A 11 -12.17 -2.50 -1.28
CA ASN A 11 -13.02 -1.35 -1.60
C ASN A 11 -13.72 -0.76 -0.35
N ASN A 12 -13.64 -1.44 0.79
CA ASN A 12 -14.18 -0.99 2.07
C ASN A 12 -13.03 -0.90 3.11
N PRO A 13 -12.24 0.18 3.10
CA PRO A 13 -11.13 0.34 4.04
C PRO A 13 -11.60 0.46 5.49
N GLU A 14 -12.72 1.14 5.73
CA GLU A 14 -13.28 1.32 7.07
C GLU A 14 -13.52 -0.02 7.77
N ALA A 15 -14.21 -0.96 7.11
CA ALA A 15 -14.47 -2.28 7.70
C ALA A 15 -13.20 -3.07 8.01
N VAL A 16 -12.17 -2.96 7.17
CA VAL A 16 -10.86 -3.60 7.40
C VAL A 16 -10.17 -2.99 8.61
N LEU A 17 -10.11 -1.66 8.68
CA LEU A 17 -9.46 -0.95 9.77
C LEU A 17 -10.18 -1.20 11.09
N GLU A 18 -11.52 -1.19 11.10
CA GLU A 18 -12.32 -1.54 12.27
C GLU A 18 -12.02 -2.94 12.77
N HIS A 19 -12.01 -3.93 11.88
CA HIS A 19 -11.68 -5.30 12.26
C HIS A 19 -10.25 -5.41 12.82
N PHE A 20 -9.30 -4.72 12.19
CA PHE A 20 -7.89 -4.72 12.59
C PHE A 20 -7.67 -4.12 13.98
N ILE A 21 -8.25 -2.96 14.29
CA ILE A 21 -8.07 -2.33 15.60
C ILE A 21 -8.73 -3.12 16.74
N HIS A 22 -9.74 -3.94 16.44
CA HIS A 22 -10.41 -4.85 17.37
C HIS A 22 -9.78 -6.25 17.42
N PHE A 23 -8.58 -6.43 16.83
CA PHE A 23 -7.88 -7.70 16.89
C PHE A 23 -7.71 -8.16 18.35
N PRO A 24 -8.10 -9.41 18.72
CA PRO A 24 -8.16 -9.81 20.13
C PRO A 24 -6.86 -9.72 20.93
N LYS A 25 -5.70 -9.68 20.26
CA LYS A 25 -4.40 -9.52 20.92
C LYS A 25 -3.89 -8.07 20.90
N ALA A 26 -4.63 -7.11 20.35
CA ALA A 26 -4.26 -5.71 20.39
C ALA A 26 -4.22 -5.24 21.86
N GLN A 27 -3.07 -4.71 22.28
CA GLN A 27 -2.86 -4.12 23.60
C GLN A 27 -3.23 -2.63 23.61
N ARG A 28 -2.95 -1.92 22.52
CA ARG A 28 -3.36 -0.53 22.30
C ARG A 28 -3.42 -0.20 20.81
N VAL A 29 -4.30 0.72 20.44
CA VAL A 29 -4.31 1.39 19.14
C VAL A 29 -3.41 2.62 19.23
N LEU A 30 -2.47 2.76 18.30
CA LEU A 30 -1.59 3.92 18.20
C LEU A 30 -2.19 5.01 17.32
N GLU A 31 -2.73 4.60 16.17
CA GLU A 31 -3.31 5.50 15.17
C GLU A 31 -4.42 4.77 14.39
N LYS A 32 -5.42 5.52 13.94
CA LYS A 32 -6.39 5.10 12.93
C LYS A 32 -6.73 6.29 12.03
N GLY A 33 -6.34 6.20 10.77
CA GLY A 33 -6.72 7.12 9.70
C GLY A 33 -7.81 6.53 8.80
N GLU A 34 -7.99 7.12 7.62
CA GLU A 34 -8.98 6.66 6.63
C GLU A 34 -8.56 5.36 5.93
N ARG A 35 -7.25 5.13 5.79
CA ARG A 35 -6.68 3.99 5.04
C ARG A 35 -5.54 3.30 5.76
N THR A 36 -5.17 3.77 6.94
CA THR A 36 -4.05 3.25 7.73
C THR A 36 -4.49 3.08 9.18
N ALA A 37 -3.92 2.10 9.86
CA ALA A 37 -4.04 1.99 11.31
C ALA A 37 -2.82 1.26 11.88
N SER A 38 -2.55 1.51 13.16
CA SER A 38 -1.40 0.96 13.86
C SER A 38 -1.84 0.45 15.23
N ILE A 39 -1.45 -0.77 15.57
CA ILE A 39 -1.69 -1.37 16.89
C ILE A 39 -0.38 -1.87 17.50
N VAL A 40 -0.37 -2.03 18.81
CA VAL A 40 0.66 -2.78 19.52
C VAL A 40 0.11 -4.11 19.98
N VAL A 41 0.86 -5.18 19.76
CA VAL A 41 0.53 -6.56 20.19
C VAL A 41 1.56 -7.06 21.23
N PRO A 42 1.35 -8.23 21.87
CA PRO A 42 2.23 -8.72 22.92
C PRO A 42 3.70 -8.78 22.48
N GLY A 43 4.61 -8.47 23.40
CA GLY A 43 6.02 -8.25 23.09
C GLY A 43 6.34 -6.82 22.66
N ASN A 44 5.41 -5.88 22.80
CA ASN A 44 5.55 -4.47 22.39
C ASN A 44 5.91 -4.32 20.91
N ILE A 45 5.33 -5.20 20.08
CA ILE A 45 5.53 -5.21 18.63
C ILE A 45 4.48 -4.30 18.01
N GLN A 46 4.92 -3.34 17.19
CA GLN A 46 4.03 -2.51 16.39
C GLN A 46 3.64 -3.25 15.11
N VAL A 47 2.35 -3.21 14.78
CA VAL A 47 1.78 -3.73 13.55
C VAL A 47 1.03 -2.62 12.86
N ASP A 48 1.40 -2.33 11.63
CA ASP A 48 0.83 -1.30 10.78
C ASP A 48 0.04 -1.95 9.64
N VAL A 49 -1.15 -1.46 9.39
CA VAL A 49 -1.98 -1.87 8.24
C VAL A 49 -2.20 -0.69 7.31
N MET A 50 -2.11 -0.93 6.00
CA MET A 50 -2.51 0.01 4.97
C MET A 50 -3.46 -0.66 3.98
N VAL A 51 -4.60 -0.01 3.72
CA VAL A 51 -5.64 -0.52 2.84
C VAL A 51 -5.69 0.30 1.55
N GLN A 52 -5.45 -0.37 0.42
CA GLN A 52 -5.61 0.23 -0.90
C GLN A 52 -6.71 -0.44 -1.70
N SER A 53 -7.20 0.26 -2.73
CA SER A 53 -8.14 -0.35 -3.67
C SER A 53 -7.46 -1.51 -4.43
N PRO A 54 -8.23 -2.47 -4.97
CA PRO A 54 -7.70 -3.52 -5.84
C PRO A 54 -6.84 -2.99 -6.99
N TYR A 55 -7.23 -1.86 -7.56
CA TYR A 55 -6.46 -1.21 -8.62
C TYR A 55 -5.07 -0.74 -8.17
N ALA A 56 -4.93 -0.26 -6.93
CA ALA A 56 -3.68 0.27 -6.40
C ALA A 56 -2.80 -0.80 -5.72
N TYR A 57 -3.30 -2.03 -5.55
CA TYR A 57 -2.62 -3.05 -4.75
C TYR A 57 -1.22 -3.41 -5.26
N GLY A 58 -1.01 -3.44 -6.58
CA GLY A 58 0.32 -3.70 -7.14
C GLY A 58 1.36 -2.63 -6.75
N ALA A 59 0.95 -1.36 -6.69
CA ALA A 59 1.82 -0.27 -6.26
C ALA A 59 2.06 -0.29 -4.75
N LEU A 60 1.05 -0.68 -3.97
CA LEU A 60 1.18 -0.92 -2.54
C LEU A 60 2.22 -2.02 -2.24
N LEU A 61 2.14 -3.16 -2.94
CA LEU A 61 3.09 -4.27 -2.78
C LEU A 61 4.52 -3.85 -3.10
N GLN A 62 4.71 -3.11 -4.20
CA GLN A 62 6.02 -2.55 -4.57
C GLN A 62 6.55 -1.65 -3.45
N HIS A 63 5.71 -0.75 -2.92
CA HIS A 63 6.08 0.17 -1.85
C HIS A 63 6.55 -0.57 -0.59
N PHE A 64 5.75 -1.53 -0.10
CA PHE A 64 6.08 -2.28 1.13
C PHE A 64 7.29 -3.18 0.98
N THR A 65 7.46 -3.80 -0.20
CA THR A 65 8.61 -4.69 -0.43
C THR A 65 9.91 -3.89 -0.48
N GLY A 66 9.86 -2.65 -1.01
CA GLY A 66 10.99 -1.73 -0.97
C GLY A 66 12.27 -2.33 -1.56
N SER A 67 13.45 -2.03 -1.01
CA SER A 67 13.74 -1.20 0.18
C SER A 67 13.45 0.30 -0.02
N LYS A 68 13.62 1.12 1.04
CA LYS A 68 13.49 2.59 0.94
C LYS A 68 14.30 3.18 -0.22
N HIS A 69 15.55 2.73 -0.41
CA HIS A 69 16.40 3.18 -1.51
C HIS A 69 15.85 2.74 -2.87
N HIS A 70 15.34 1.53 -2.98
CA HIS A 70 14.69 1.04 -4.21
C HIS A 70 13.45 1.89 -4.56
N ASN A 71 12.62 2.21 -3.56
CA ASN A 71 11.46 3.06 -3.73
C ASN A 71 11.83 4.47 -4.19
N ILE A 72 12.87 5.08 -3.61
CA ILE A 72 13.37 6.40 -4.03
C ILE A 72 13.84 6.35 -5.49
N ALA A 73 14.67 5.36 -5.85
CA ALA A 73 15.18 5.22 -7.20
C ALA A 73 14.05 5.05 -8.25
N LEU A 74 13.02 4.26 -7.93
CA LEU A 74 11.86 4.10 -8.83
C LEU A 74 11.03 5.39 -8.95
N ARG A 75 10.85 6.14 -7.86
CA ARG A 75 10.17 7.44 -7.91
C ARG A 75 10.92 8.45 -8.76
N GLU A 76 12.24 8.54 -8.59
CA GLU A 76 13.10 9.39 -9.41
C GLU A 76 13.06 8.98 -10.89
N TYR A 77 13.07 7.68 -11.18
CA TYR A 77 12.91 7.16 -12.53
C TYR A 77 11.56 7.57 -13.15
N ALA A 78 10.46 7.40 -12.42
CA ALA A 78 9.14 7.82 -12.87
C ALA A 78 9.08 9.34 -13.13
N GLN A 79 9.66 10.14 -12.24
CA GLN A 79 9.73 11.60 -12.41
C GLN A 79 10.49 12.02 -13.66
N LYS A 80 11.65 11.40 -13.95
CA LYS A 80 12.42 11.62 -15.18
C LYS A 80 11.63 11.28 -16.46
N LYS A 81 10.58 10.45 -16.33
CA LYS A 81 9.67 10.08 -17.43
C LYS A 81 8.37 10.89 -17.43
N GLY A 82 8.29 11.99 -16.66
CA GLY A 82 7.09 12.82 -16.56
C GLY A 82 5.93 12.13 -15.84
N MET A 83 6.21 11.17 -14.97
CA MET A 83 5.24 10.45 -14.16
C MET A 83 5.50 10.65 -12.66
N SER A 84 4.55 10.25 -11.82
CA SER A 84 4.73 10.13 -10.36
C SER A 84 4.33 8.74 -9.91
N LEU A 85 5.18 8.09 -9.12
CA LEU A 85 4.93 6.80 -8.49
C LEU A 85 4.67 7.01 -6.99
N SER A 86 3.61 6.39 -6.46
CA SER A 86 3.32 6.29 -5.03
C SER A 86 2.68 4.93 -4.73
N GLU A 87 2.40 4.68 -3.45
CA GLU A 87 1.60 3.54 -2.95
C GLU A 87 0.20 3.48 -3.57
N TYR A 88 -0.29 4.58 -4.13
CA TYR A 88 -1.58 4.65 -4.82
C TYR A 88 -1.51 4.29 -6.31
N GLY A 89 -0.31 4.13 -6.88
CA GLY A 89 -0.11 3.85 -8.31
C GLY A 89 0.82 4.82 -9.03
N ILE A 90 0.80 4.73 -10.36
CA ILE A 90 1.56 5.61 -11.27
C ILE A 90 0.60 6.59 -11.94
N ARG A 91 0.93 7.88 -11.90
CA ARG A 91 0.17 8.96 -12.58
C ARG A 91 1.05 9.68 -13.59
N THR A 92 0.49 10.05 -14.75
CA THR A 92 1.18 10.92 -15.71
C THR A 92 1.04 12.39 -15.29
N LYS A 93 2.14 13.15 -15.37
CA LYS A 93 2.12 14.62 -15.27
C LYS A 93 2.02 15.29 -16.64
N ILE A 94 2.21 14.53 -17.73
CA ILE A 94 2.14 15.04 -19.10
C ILE A 94 0.68 14.99 -19.55
N GLN A 95 0.13 16.15 -19.88
CA GLN A 95 -1.17 16.28 -20.53
C GLN A 95 -1.07 15.62 -21.92
N ASN A 96 -1.95 14.64 -22.22
CA ASN A 96 -1.96 13.80 -23.44
C ASN A 96 -1.00 12.58 -23.48
N TYR A 97 -0.46 12.13 -22.36
CA TYR A 97 0.27 10.85 -22.33
C TYR A 97 -0.65 9.66 -22.64
N LYS A 98 -0.40 8.97 -23.76
CA LYS A 98 -1.02 7.69 -24.09
C LYS A 98 -0.12 6.54 -23.65
N PRO A 99 -0.37 5.89 -22.51
CA PRO A 99 0.45 4.76 -22.10
C PRO A 99 0.34 3.62 -23.12
N LYS A 100 1.47 3.08 -23.57
CA LYS A 100 1.53 1.73 -24.16
C LYS A 100 1.47 0.67 -23.06
N LEU A 101 0.50 0.76 -22.15
CA LEU A 101 0.30 -0.29 -21.15
C LEU A 101 -0.55 -1.38 -21.81
N LYS A 102 0.08 -2.52 -22.15
CA LYS A 102 -0.66 -3.76 -22.32
C LYS A 102 -1.14 -4.18 -20.93
N MET A 103 -2.44 -4.01 -20.67
CA MET A 103 -3.08 -4.61 -19.51
C MET A 103 -3.01 -6.13 -19.71
N TYR A 104 -2.16 -6.81 -18.94
CA TYR A 104 -2.20 -8.26 -18.88
C TYR A 104 -3.38 -8.63 -17.98
N GLN A 105 -4.48 -9.08 -18.58
CA GLN A 105 -5.50 -9.81 -17.84
C GLN A 105 -4.91 -11.17 -17.50
N TYR A 106 -4.58 -11.36 -16.22
CA TYR A 106 -4.32 -12.70 -15.70
C TYR A 106 -5.69 -13.31 -15.41
N SER A 107 -6.10 -14.29 -16.21
CA SER A 107 -7.20 -15.17 -15.83
C SER A 107 -6.73 -15.99 -14.63
N THR A 108 -7.33 -15.79 -13.47
CA THR A 108 -7.27 -16.79 -12.41
C THR A 108 -8.20 -17.92 -12.84
N GLU A 109 -7.67 -18.87 -13.60
CA GLU A 109 -8.28 -20.19 -13.70
C GLU A 109 -8.06 -20.87 -12.34
N ILE A 110 -9.16 -21.05 -11.60
CA ILE A 110 -9.28 -22.06 -10.53
C ILE A 110 -10.24 -23.11 -11.05
#